data_AF-A8MSE0-F1
#
_entry.id   AF-A8MSE0-F1
#
_cell.length_a   1.000
_cell.length_b   1.000
_cell.length_c   1.000
_cell.angle_alpha   90.00
_cell.angle_beta   90.00
_cell.angle_gamma   90.00
#
_symmetry.space_group_name_H-M   'P 1'
#
loop_
_entity.id
_entity.type
_entity.pdbx_description
1 polymer ?
#
loop_
_entity_poly.entity_id
_entity_poly.type
_entity_poly.pdbx_seq_one_letter_code
_entity_poly.pdbx_strand_id
1 'polypeptide(L)' 'MLTETPFRPREKLLEKQRLFQSIQRHTYLKGPMDKITSLFIPSCQIIA' A
#
# COMPACT_ATOMS: atom_id res chain seq x y z
N MET A 1 22.86 20.23 -13.04
CA MET A 1 22.00 19.30 -12.29
C MET A 1 21.76 18.08 -13.14
N LEU A 2 22.42 16.96 -12.83
CA LEU A 2 22.28 15.73 -13.58
C LEU A 2 21.11 14.96 -12.97
N THR A 3 19.95 15.03 -13.61
CA THR A 3 18.75 14.32 -13.16
C THR A 3 18.87 12.86 -13.60
N GLU A 4 19.43 12.02 -12.74
CA GLU A 4 19.42 10.57 -12.97
C GLU A 4 17.98 10.10 -13.20
N THR A 5 17.76 9.37 -14.29
CA THR A 5 16.44 8.80 -14.57
C THR A 5 16.13 7.74 -13.53
N PRO A 6 14.92 7.75 -12.93
CA PRO A 6 14.57 6.80 -11.88
C PRO A 6 14.69 5.36 -12.37
N PHE A 7 15.13 4.45 -11.48
CA PHE A 7 15.32 3.02 -11.75
C PHE A 7 14.05 2.30 -12.27
N ARG A 8 12.87 2.92 -12.09
CA ARG A 8 11.57 2.38 -12.47
C ARG A 8 10.75 3.47 -13.18
N PRO A 9 10.01 3.12 -14.26
CA PRO A 9 9.10 4.06 -14.91
C PRO A 9 7.99 4.47 -13.95
N ARG A 10 7.61 5.76 -13.99
CA ARG A 10 6.62 6.36 -13.09
C ARG A 10 5.18 5.93 -13.38
N GLU A 11 4.91 5.34 -14.54
CA GLU A 11 3.58 4.88 -14.96
C GLU A 11 2.99 3.87 -13.97
N LYS A 12 3.79 2.90 -13.52
CA LYS A 12 3.39 1.88 -12.53
C LYS A 12 3.06 2.49 -11.16
N LEU A 13 3.70 3.61 -10.81
CA LEU A 13 3.44 4.33 -9.56
C LEU A 13 2.09 5.06 -9.65
N LEU A 14 1.83 5.69 -10.79
CA LEU A 14 0.62 6.46 -11.04
C LEU A 14 -0.62 5.57 -11.11
N GLU A 15 -0.49 4.37 -11.67
CA GLU A 15 -1.54 3.34 -11.65
C GLU A 15 -1.91 2.91 -10.22
N LYS A 16 -0.90 2.62 -9.38
CA LYS A 16 -1.12 2.30 -7.97
C LYS A 16 -1.73 3.47 -7.19
N GLN A 17 -1.30 4.70 -7.49
CA GLN A 17 -1.88 5.89 -6.87
C GLN A 17 -3.38 6.01 -7.18
N ARG A 18 -3.78 5.82 -8.44
CA ARG A 18 -5.20 5.83 -8.84
C ARG A 18 -6.00 4.75 -8.09
N LEU A 19 -5.48 3.52 -8.05
CA LEU A 19 -6.12 2.41 -7.33
C LEU A 19 -6.32 2.68 -5.83
N PHE A 20 -5.29 3.18 -5.15
CA PHE A 20 -5.37 3.44 -3.71
C PHE A 20 -6.14 4.73 -3.34
N GLN A 21 -6.29 5.64 -4.30
CA GLN A 21 -7.08 6.87 -4.14
C GLN A 21 -8.57 6.63 -4.44
N SER A 22 -8.92 5.67 -5.30
CA SER A 22 -10.32 5.32 -5.58
C SER A 22 -11.00 4.56 -4.43
N ILE A 23 -10.23 3.96 -3.52
CA ILE A 23 -10.75 3.20 -2.39
C ILE A 23 -11.06 4.12 -1.21
N GLN A 24 -12.34 4.27 -0.87
CA GLN A 24 -12.80 4.99 0.31
C GLN A 24 -12.70 4.11 1.58
N ARG A 25 -11.48 3.81 2.01
CA ARG A 25 -11.19 3.12 3.28
C ARG A 25 -10.05 3.82 4.03
N HIS A 26 -9.99 3.57 5.33
CA HIS A 26 -8.86 3.97 6.16
C HIS A 26 -7.54 3.40 5.61
N THR A 27 -6.45 4.16 5.77
CA THR A 27 -5.15 3.91 5.13
C THR A 27 -4.62 2.50 5.30
N TYR A 28 -4.83 1.89 6.46
CA TYR A 28 -4.36 0.55 6.81
C TYR A 28 -5.28 -0.59 6.31
N LEU A 29 -6.35 -0.29 5.57
CA LEU A 29 -7.30 -1.28 5.02
C LEU A 29 -7.48 -1.17 3.50
N LYS A 30 -6.58 -0.45 2.83
CA LYS A 30 -6.68 -0.19 1.39
C LYS A 30 -6.30 -1.43 0.58
N GLY A 31 -5.21 -2.11 0.94
CA GLY A 31 -4.78 -3.35 0.33
C GLY A 31 -5.34 -4.61 1.01
N PRO A 32 -5.43 -5.73 0.27
CA PRO A 32 -5.71 -7.04 0.86
C PRO A 32 -4.59 -7.50 1.81
N MET A 33 -3.33 -7.20 1.48
CA MET A 33 -2.19 -7.42 2.37
C MET A 33 -2.30 -6.58 3.64
N ASP A 34 -2.69 -5.31 3.51
CA ASP A 34 -2.84 -4.42 4.66
C ASP A 34 -3.88 -4.97 5.65
N LYS A 35 -4.98 -5.57 5.19
CA LYS A 35 -5.94 -6.23 6.08
C LYS A 35 -5.32 -7.38 6.88
N ILE A 36 -4.49 -8.21 6.26
CA ILE A 36 -3.82 -9.32 6.95
C ILE A 36 -2.79 -8.76 7.93
N THR A 37 -1.99 -7.80 7.51
CA THR A 37 -0.92 -7.23 8.36
C THR A 37 -1.47 -6.34 9.48
N SER A 38 -2.54 -5.58 9.26
CA SER A 38 -3.08 -4.63 10.23
C SER A 38 -4.11 -5.23 11.18
N LEU A 39 -4.87 -6.24 10.72
CA LEU A 39 -5.91 -6.86 11.52
C LEU A 39 -5.42 -8.18 12.08
N PHE A 40 -4.99 -9.09 11.21
CA PHE A 40 -4.76 -10.49 11.56
C PHE A 40 -3.49 -10.70 12.39
N ILE A 41 -2.35 -10.09 12.01
CA ILE A 41 -1.09 -10.25 12.79
C ILE A 41 -1.25 -9.67 14.21
N PRO A 42 -1.73 -8.42 14.40
CA PRO A 42 -1.94 -7.88 15.74
C PRO A 42 -2.99 -8.66 16.53
N SER A 43 -4.09 -9.09 15.89
CA SER A 43 -5.12 -9.87 16.60
C SER A 43 -4.63 -11.25 16.99
N CYS A 44 -3.83 -11.92 16.15
CA CYS A 44 -3.32 -13.26 16.43
C CYS A 44 -2.33 -13.26 17.60
N GLN A 45 -1.48 -12.22 17.70
CA GLN A 45 -0.55 -12.08 18.82
C GLN A 45 -1.24 -11.86 20.17
N ILE A 46 -2.49 -11.38 20.16
CA ILE A 46 -3.25 -11.07 21.39
C ILE A 46 -3.96 -12.31 21.98
N ILE A 47 -4.02 -13.45 21.28
CA ILE A 47 -4.72 -14.68 21.73
C ILE A 47 -3.74 -15.81 22.12
N ALA A 48 -2.46 -15.51 22.33
CA ALA A 48 -1.42 -16.47 22.74
C ALA A 48 -1.00 -16.28 24.21
#